data_AF-A0A4R4ZZG0-F1
#
_entry.id   AF-A0A4R4ZZG0-F1
#
_cell.length_a   1.000
_cell.length_b   1.000
_cell.length_c   1.000
_cell.angle_alpha   90.00
_cell.angle_beta   90.00
_cell.angle_gamma   90.00
#
_symmetry.space_group_name_H-M   'P 1'
#
loop_
_entity.id
_entity.type
_entity.pdbx_description
1 polymer ?
#
loop_
_entity_poly.entity_id
_entity_poly.type
_entity_poly.pdbx_seq_one_letter_code
_entity_poly.pdbx_strand_id
1 'polypeptide(L)'
;MVRSGARWSQRRRRAQMRANGPREVFSRDEIGDRDDWTCGICWGRIDRHLQDPEHPMMQSLDHIVPIARGGPHTRANVRITHASCNTSRNHRTSDPAPYEARYRLARATASYEALLYWRS
;
A
#
# COMPACT_ATOMS: atom_id res chain seq x y z
N MET A 1 -15.34 28.03 10.36
CA MET A 1 -15.37 26.82 11.22
C MET A 1 -14.69 25.66 10.48
N VAL A 2 -14.20 24.64 11.20
CA VAL A 2 -13.51 23.39 10.77
C VAL A 2 -12.04 23.46 10.29
N ARG A 3 -11.08 23.66 11.22
CA ARG A 3 -9.65 23.30 11.00
C ARG A 3 -8.94 22.59 12.17
N SER A 4 -9.66 22.15 13.19
CA SER A 4 -9.04 21.60 14.42
C SER A 4 -8.92 20.07 14.44
N GLY A 5 -9.73 19.33 13.67
CA GLY A 5 -9.75 17.85 13.68
C GLY A 5 -8.62 17.15 12.92
N ALA A 6 -8.14 17.75 11.82
CA ALA A 6 -7.14 17.13 10.94
C ALA A 6 -5.73 17.01 11.57
N ARG A 7 -5.35 17.95 12.45
CA ARG A 7 -4.06 17.88 13.18
C ARG A 7 -4.06 16.81 14.27
N TRP A 8 -5.21 16.61 14.93
CA TRP A 8 -5.40 15.55 15.92
C TRP A 8 -5.38 14.15 15.28
N SER A 9 -6.01 13.99 14.10
CA SER A 9 -5.99 12.70 13.39
C SER A 9 -4.59 12.33 12.89
N GLN A 10 -3.81 13.29 12.38
CA GLN A 10 -2.43 13.06 11.95
C GLN A 10 -1.48 12.72 13.11
N ARG A 11 -1.58 13.42 14.26
CA ARG A 11 -0.78 13.10 15.46
C ARG A 11 -1.10 11.69 15.99
N ARG A 12 -2.39 11.32 16.07
CA ARG A 12 -2.79 9.97 16.47
C ARG A 12 -2.28 8.90 15.50
N ARG A 13 -2.38 9.14 14.18
CA ARG A 13 -1.85 8.21 13.18
C ARG A 13 -0.34 8.02 13.31
N ARG A 14 0.44 9.09 13.54
CA ARG A 14 1.88 8.99 13.76
C ARG A 14 2.23 8.24 15.06
N ALA A 15 1.46 8.45 16.13
CA ALA A 15 1.63 7.70 17.37
C ALA A 15 1.31 6.21 17.17
N GLN A 16 0.22 5.89 16.49
CA GLN A 16 -0.15 4.50 16.14
C GLN A 16 0.91 3.84 15.26
N MET A 17 1.43 4.52 14.24
CA MET A 17 2.54 3.98 13.41
C MET A 17 3.77 3.58 14.24
N ARG A 18 4.04 4.25 15.37
CA ARG A 18 5.15 3.90 16.26
C ARG A 18 4.80 2.75 17.21
N ALA A 19 3.54 2.64 17.60
CA ALA A 19 3.06 1.61 18.52
C ALA A 19 2.76 0.27 17.83
N ASN A 20 2.40 0.28 16.55
CA ASN A 20 1.92 -0.89 15.81
C ASN A 20 3.04 -1.90 15.42
N GLY A 21 4.29 -1.66 15.84
CA GLY A 21 5.42 -2.55 15.58
C GLY A 21 6.52 -1.91 14.72
N PRO A 22 7.34 -2.71 14.02
CA PRO A 22 8.50 -2.21 13.29
C PRO A 22 8.09 -1.24 12.18
N ARG A 23 8.94 -0.23 12.00
CA ARG A 23 8.82 0.75 10.92
C ARG A 23 10.02 0.63 10.01
N GLU A 24 9.76 0.27 8.78
CA GLU A 24 10.76 0.24 7.73
C GLU A 24 10.77 1.56 6.94
N VAL A 25 11.92 1.84 6.31
CA VAL A 25 12.05 2.91 5.32
C VAL A 25 12.16 2.25 3.95
N PHE A 26 11.28 2.66 3.04
CA PHE A 26 11.22 2.22 1.64
C PHE A 26 10.63 3.35 0.79
N SER A 27 10.97 3.35 -0.50
CA SER A 27 10.35 4.27 -1.47
C SER A 27 9.07 3.67 -2.04
N ARG A 28 8.25 4.50 -2.68
CA ARG A 28 7.08 4.03 -3.43
C ARG A 28 7.49 3.17 -4.61
N ASP A 29 8.58 3.55 -5.29
CA ASP A 29 9.07 2.87 -6.48
C ASP A 29 9.60 1.48 -6.13
N GLU A 30 10.27 1.34 -4.98
CA GLU A 30 10.73 0.05 -4.47
C GLU A 30 9.56 -0.93 -4.24
N ILE A 31 8.45 -0.44 -3.68
CA ILE A 31 7.22 -1.24 -3.52
C ILE A 31 6.57 -1.52 -4.88
N GLY A 32 6.61 -0.56 -5.80
CA GLY A 32 6.13 -0.72 -7.18
C GLY A 32 6.88 -1.82 -7.91
N ASP A 33 8.22 -1.81 -7.86
CA ASP A 33 9.07 -2.80 -8.51
C ASP A 33 8.87 -4.19 -7.93
N ARG A 34 8.78 -4.30 -6.59
CA ARG A 34 8.43 -5.55 -5.90
C ARG A 34 7.09 -6.12 -6.37
N ASP A 35 6.11 -5.26 -6.59
CA ASP A 35 4.74 -5.62 -6.97
C ASP A 35 4.55 -5.68 -8.50
N ASP A 36 5.63 -5.63 -9.30
CA ASP A 36 5.62 -5.55 -10.78
C ASP A 36 4.64 -4.50 -11.33
N TRP A 37 4.57 -3.36 -10.62
CA TRP A 37 3.65 -2.26 -10.89
C TRP A 37 2.21 -2.72 -11.11
N THR A 38 1.78 -3.72 -10.33
CA THR A 38 0.45 -4.30 -10.41
C THR A 38 -0.36 -3.90 -9.19
N CYS A 39 -1.52 -3.30 -9.42
CA CYS A 39 -2.39 -2.84 -8.35
C CYS A 39 -2.85 -4.02 -7.48
N GLY A 40 -2.47 -4.03 -6.20
CA GLY A 40 -2.83 -5.14 -5.31
C GLY A 40 -4.30 -5.18 -4.88
N ILE A 41 -5.18 -4.33 -5.45
CA ILE A 41 -6.64 -4.35 -5.24
C ILE A 41 -7.35 -4.89 -6.49
N CYS A 42 -7.16 -4.25 -7.65
CA CYS A 42 -7.86 -4.59 -8.89
C CYS A 42 -7.03 -5.43 -9.85
N TRP A 43 -5.74 -5.64 -9.57
CA TRP A 43 -4.79 -6.42 -10.39
C TRP A 43 -4.48 -5.82 -11.76
N GLY A 44 -4.94 -4.59 -12.03
CA GLY A 44 -4.55 -3.85 -13.23
C GLY A 44 -3.13 -3.29 -13.12
N ARG A 45 -2.48 -3.10 -14.27
CA ARG A 45 -1.18 -2.41 -14.38
C ARG A 45 -1.31 -0.96 -13.87
N ILE A 46 -0.25 -0.50 -13.21
CA ILE A 46 -0.05 0.87 -12.79
C ILE A 46 1.03 1.46 -13.69
N ASP A 47 0.76 2.62 -14.27
CA ASP A 47 1.79 3.38 -14.97
C ASP A 47 2.66 4.12 -13.94
N ARG A 48 3.94 3.75 -13.87
CA ARG A 48 4.90 4.39 -12.96
C ARG A 48 5.28 5.81 -13.37
N HIS A 49 5.12 6.12 -14.66
CA HIS A 49 5.47 7.42 -15.25
C HIS A 49 4.33 8.42 -15.18
N LEU A 50 3.15 7.99 -14.72
CA LEU A 50 2.04 8.89 -14.45
C LEU A 50 2.38 9.77 -13.25
N GLN A 51 2.64 11.06 -13.51
CA GLN A 51 3.05 12.02 -12.49
C GLN A 51 1.91 12.91 -11.98
N ASP A 52 0.74 12.87 -12.63
CA ASP A 52 -0.41 13.69 -12.25
C ASP A 52 -1.00 13.23 -10.90
N PRO A 53 -0.87 14.04 -9.83
CA PRO A 53 -1.34 13.68 -8.49
C PRO A 53 -2.86 13.56 -8.36
N GLU A 54 -3.61 14.17 -9.27
CA GLU A 54 -5.08 14.13 -9.26
C GLU A 54 -5.63 12.98 -10.09
N HIS A 55 -4.77 12.31 -10.88
CA HIS A 55 -5.21 11.26 -11.78
C HIS A 55 -5.65 10.01 -10.99
N PRO A 56 -6.85 9.46 -11.25
CA PRO A 56 -7.39 8.32 -10.49
C PRO A 56 -6.55 7.04 -10.63
N MET A 57 -5.80 6.89 -11.72
CA MET A 57 -4.90 5.76 -11.96
C MET A 57 -3.46 5.98 -11.47
N MET A 58 -3.18 7.09 -10.78
CA MET A 58 -1.89 7.30 -10.14
C MET A 58 -1.57 6.18 -9.15
N GLN A 59 -0.28 5.84 -9.06
CA GLN A 59 0.34 5.00 -8.05
C GLN A 59 0.19 5.57 -6.62
N SER A 60 -0.39 4.78 -5.74
CA SER A 60 -0.64 5.07 -4.32
C SER A 60 -0.15 3.92 -3.45
N LEU A 61 0.28 4.23 -2.22
CA LEU A 61 0.68 3.23 -1.22
C LEU A 61 -0.48 2.93 -0.28
N ASP A 62 -0.82 1.66 -0.18
CA ASP A 62 -1.93 1.17 0.64
C ASP A 62 -1.41 0.20 1.72
N HIS A 63 -1.87 0.39 2.96
CA HIS A 63 -1.55 -0.51 4.07
C HIS A 63 -2.54 -1.67 4.08
N ILE A 64 -2.07 -2.90 3.92
CA ILE A 64 -2.90 -4.11 3.86
C ILE A 64 -3.75 -4.22 5.13
N VAL A 65 -3.11 -4.19 6.30
CA VAL A 65 -3.77 -3.92 7.58
C VAL A 65 -3.68 -2.42 7.83
N PRO A 66 -4.81 -1.69 7.92
CA PRO A 66 -4.80 -0.27 8.19
C PRO A 66 -4.07 0.06 9.50
N ILE A 67 -3.34 1.18 9.53
CA ILE A 67 -2.66 1.66 10.76
C ILE A 67 -3.65 1.87 11.91
N ALA A 68 -4.86 2.35 11.62
CA ALA A 68 -5.88 2.54 12.62
C ALA A 68 -6.35 1.22 13.28
N ARG A 69 -6.12 0.07 12.62
CA ARG A 69 -6.42 -1.29 13.09
C ARG A 69 -5.18 -2.04 13.58
N GLY A 70 -4.07 -1.34 13.88
CA GLY A 70 -2.86 -1.96 14.41
C GLY A 70 -1.85 -2.45 13.37
N GLY A 71 -2.01 -2.12 12.09
CA GLY A 71 -1.06 -2.53 11.05
C GLY A 71 0.29 -1.82 11.15
N PRO A 72 1.43 -2.52 11.04
CA PRO A 72 2.77 -1.93 11.04
C PRO A 72 3.09 -1.22 9.71
N HIS A 73 4.10 -0.35 9.70
CA HIS A 73 4.60 0.24 8.45
C HIS A 73 5.84 -0.50 7.97
N THR A 74 5.62 -1.68 7.39
CA THR A 74 6.65 -2.57 6.84
C THR A 74 6.34 -2.91 5.39
N ARG A 75 7.35 -3.33 4.63
CA ARG A 75 7.16 -3.86 3.26
C ARG A 75 6.07 -4.92 3.25
N ALA A 76 6.08 -5.85 4.20
CA ALA A 76 5.08 -6.93 4.31
C ALA A 76 3.64 -6.48 4.61
N ASN A 77 3.41 -5.21 4.97
CA ASN A 77 2.09 -4.65 5.24
C ASN A 77 1.72 -3.49 4.31
N VAL A 78 2.50 -3.24 3.26
CA VAL A 78 2.16 -2.26 2.22
C VAL A 78 2.10 -2.91 0.85
N ARG A 79 1.33 -2.31 -0.07
CA ARG A 79 1.24 -2.67 -1.47
C ARG A 79 1.04 -1.44 -2.34
N ILE A 80 1.41 -1.54 -3.62
CA ILE A 80 1.10 -0.52 -4.61
C ILE A 80 -0.34 -0.67 -5.12
N THR A 81 -1.06 0.43 -5.30
CA THR A 81 -2.44 0.45 -5.81
C THR A 81 -2.69 1.67 -6.69
N HIS A 82 -3.72 1.66 -7.52
CA HIS A 82 -4.26 2.91 -8.08
C HIS A 82 -4.83 3.80 -6.96
N ALA A 83 -4.76 5.12 -7.13
CA ALA A 83 -5.31 6.10 -6.21
C ALA A 83 -6.84 5.95 -6.04
N SER A 84 -7.57 5.69 -7.13
CA SER A 84 -9.00 5.43 -7.12
C SER A 84 -9.36 4.14 -6.36
N CYS A 85 -8.58 3.07 -6.55
CA CYS A 85 -8.77 1.81 -5.83
C CYS A 85 -8.53 1.98 -4.32
N ASN A 86 -7.47 2.70 -3.94
CA ASN A 86 -7.16 3.00 -2.54
C ASN A 86 -8.30 3.81 -1.89
N THR A 87 -8.77 4.86 -2.57
CA THR A 87 -9.89 5.68 -2.11
C THR A 87 -11.16 4.86 -1.96
N SER A 88 -11.55 4.09 -2.98
CA SER A 88 -12.73 3.21 -2.94
C SER A 88 -12.67 2.22 -1.78
N ARG A 89 -11.48 1.64 -1.51
CA ARG A 89 -11.27 0.73 -0.39
C ARG A 89 -11.54 1.40 0.96
N ASN A 90 -11.04 2.61 1.19
CA ASN A 90 -11.24 3.35 2.44
C ASN A 90 -12.72 3.64 2.74
N HIS A 91 -13.59 3.62 1.72
CA HIS A 91 -15.04 3.79 1.86
C HIS A 91 -15.79 2.47 2.10
N ARG A 92 -15.15 1.30 1.99
CA ARG A 92 -15.78 -0.01 2.23
C ARG A 92 -15.67 -0.40 3.71
N THR A 93 -16.78 -0.85 4.30
CA THR A 93 -16.85 -1.33 5.69
C THR A 93 -16.20 -2.70 5.88
N SER A 94 -16.17 -3.53 4.85
CA SER A 94 -15.53 -4.85 4.82
C SER A 94 -14.32 -4.86 3.87
N ASP A 95 -13.13 -4.72 4.44
CA ASP A 95 -11.90 -5.05 3.71
C ASP A 95 -11.87 -6.58 3.47
N PRO A 96 -11.44 -7.07 2.30
CA PRO A 96 -11.08 -8.48 2.17
C PRO A 96 -10.03 -8.78 3.24
N ALA A 97 -10.20 -9.92 3.93
CA ALA A 97 -9.41 -10.24 5.09
C ALA A 97 -7.89 -10.15 4.77
N PRO A 98 -7.05 -9.63 5.68
CA PRO A 98 -5.63 -9.37 5.43
C PRO A 98 -4.85 -10.56 4.86
N TYR A 99 -5.31 -11.79 5.12
CA TYR A 99 -4.70 -13.02 4.62
C TYR A 99 -4.82 -13.18 3.10
N GLU A 100 -5.94 -12.80 2.48
CA GLU A 100 -6.11 -12.90 1.02
C GLU A 100 -5.20 -11.90 0.30
N ALA A 101 -5.08 -10.68 0.84
CA ALA A 101 -4.21 -9.65 0.28
C ALA A 101 -2.73 -10.06 0.39
N ARG A 102 -2.31 -10.63 1.53
CA ARG A 102 -0.96 -11.16 1.73
C ARG A 102 -0.64 -12.35 0.84
N TYR A 103 -1.57 -13.31 0.70
CA TYR A 103 -1.38 -14.50 -0.13
C TYR A 103 -1.22 -14.17 -1.61
N ARG A 104 -1.98 -13.17 -2.11
CA ARG A 104 -1.89 -12.77 -3.53
C ARG A 104 -0.62 -11.95 -3.84
N LEU A 105 -0.09 -11.17 -2.88
CA LEU A 105 1.22 -10.52 -3.00
C LEU A 105 2.39 -11.52 -2.97
N ALA A 106 2.30 -12.57 -2.15
CA ALA A 106 3.32 -13.61 -2.09
C ALA A 106 3.56 -14.30 -3.44
N ARG A 107 2.53 -14.43 -4.29
CA ARG A 107 2.68 -14.94 -5.67
C ARG A 107 3.41 -13.96 -6.59
N ALA A 108 3.24 -12.65 -6.41
CA ALA A 108 3.94 -11.64 -7.18
C ALA A 108 5.43 -11.57 -6.80
N THR A 109 5.74 -11.62 -5.49
CA THR A 109 7.12 -11.63 -5.00
C THR A 109 7.88 -12.90 -5.35
N ALA A 110 7.23 -14.07 -5.32
CA ALA A 110 7.86 -15.32 -5.76
C ALA A 110 8.24 -15.29 -7.25
N SER A 111 7.44 -14.61 -8.10
CA SER A 111 7.81 -14.35 -9.49
C SER A 111 9.00 -13.38 -9.62
N TYR A 112 9.10 -12.36 -8.77
CA TYR A 112 10.24 -11.42 -8.78
C TYR A 112 11.56 -12.08 -8.36
N GLU A 113 11.56 -12.87 -7.28
CA GLU A 113 12.75 -13.63 -6.87
C GLU A 113 13.17 -14.65 -7.94
N ALA A 114 12.21 -15.32 -8.60
CA ALA A 114 12.49 -16.22 -9.72
C ALA A 114 13.05 -15.49 -10.96
N LEU A 115 12.58 -14.28 -11.27
CA LEU A 115 13.07 -13.46 -12.39
C LEU A 115 14.47 -12.89 -12.13
N LEU A 116 14.80 -12.57 -10.87
CA LEU A 116 16.16 -12.17 -10.48
C LEU A 116 17.13 -13.35 -10.55
N TYR A 117 16.69 -14.56 -10.18
CA TYR A 117 17.52 -15.77 -10.22
C TYR A 117 17.83 -16.25 -11.66
N TRP A 118 16.94 -16.01 -12.64
CA TRP A 118 17.17 -16.36 -14.05
C TRP A 118 18.02 -15.34 -14.83
N ARG A 119 18.32 -14.19 -14.24
CA ARG A 119 19.12 -13.11 -14.87
C ARG A 119 20.58 -13.10 -14.41
N SER A 120 20.98 -14.03 -13.55
CA SER A 120 22.36 -14.30 -13.10
C SER A 120 22.91 -15.56 -13.73
#